data_AF-A0A7V1XWY8-F1
#
_entry.id   AF-A0A7V1XWY8-F1
#
_cell.length_a   1.000
_cell.length_b   1.000
_cell.length_c   1.000
_cell.angle_alpha   90.00
_cell.angle_beta   90.00
_cell.angle_gamma   90.00
#
_symmetry.space_group_name_H-M   'P 1'
#
loop_
_entity.id
_entity.type
_entity.pdbx_description
1 polymer ?
#
loop_
_entity_poly.entity_id
_entity_poly.type
_entity_poly.pdbx_seq_one_letter_code
_entity_poly.pdbx_strand_id
1 'polypeptide(L)'
;MYDDFTAIDRWTKQPIHCIYQALIVAVATRHADAIDVKFLAGGRPVWIALPHSAWAKYNKLTGRVITDPLAVQTAGHYLKTAIETGLDNGREMYTLTEDETLQHLSAVMKEFNAPADAIPRLEPAPA
;
A
#
# COMPACT_ATOMS: atom_id res chain seq x y z
N MET A 1 5.12 -0.23 12.68
CA MET A 1 3.81 -0.49 12.03
C MET A 1 3.57 0.67 11.07
N TYR A 2 2.87 0.47 9.96
CA TYR A 2 2.83 1.45 8.86
C TYR A 2 1.74 2.53 9.01
N ASP A 3 1.01 2.54 10.10
CA ASP A 3 0.09 3.62 10.51
C ASP A 3 0.82 4.86 11.06
N ASP A 4 2.03 4.70 11.59
CA ASP A 4 2.94 5.78 12.00
C ASP A 4 4.38 5.29 11.78
N PHE A 5 5.08 5.86 10.78
CA PHE A 5 6.43 5.44 10.42
C PHE A 5 7.28 6.58 9.87
N THR A 6 8.60 6.38 9.87
CA THR A 6 9.54 7.29 9.19
C THR A 6 10.18 6.57 8.00
N ALA A 7 10.25 7.26 6.87
CA ALA A 7 10.97 6.85 5.67
C ALA A 7 12.15 7.81 5.43
N ILE A 8 13.26 7.32 4.90
CA ILE A 8 14.39 8.17 4.51
C ILE A 8 14.28 8.51 3.03
N ASP A 9 14.08 9.79 2.72
CA ASP A 9 13.95 10.22 1.33
C ASP A 9 15.23 9.93 0.54
N ARG A 10 15.07 9.30 -0.62
CA ARG A 10 16.19 8.85 -1.44
C ARG A 10 17.11 9.99 -1.86
N TRP A 11 16.55 11.14 -2.21
CA TRP A 11 17.25 12.25 -2.84
C TRP A 11 17.84 13.23 -1.82
N THR A 12 17.03 13.67 -0.88
CA THR A 12 17.39 14.67 0.15
C THR A 12 18.07 14.06 1.36
N LYS A 13 17.95 12.74 1.56
CA LYS A 13 18.39 12.01 2.76
C LYS A 13 17.71 12.46 4.06
N GLN A 14 16.64 13.25 3.96
CA GLN A 14 15.90 13.71 5.12
C GLN A 14 14.90 12.65 5.58
N PRO A 15 14.69 12.50 6.90
CA PRO A 15 13.61 11.69 7.42
C PRO A 15 12.26 12.35 7.14
N ILE A 16 11.32 11.58 6.58
CA ILE A 16 9.92 11.98 6.37
C ILE A 16 9.04 11.15 7.29
N HIS A 17 8.39 11.82 8.25
CA HIS A 17 7.40 11.21 9.13
C HIS A 17 6.07 11.05 8.39
N CYS A 18 5.55 9.83 8.36
CA CYS A 18 4.33 9.44 7.66
C CYS A 18 3.30 8.92 8.66
N ILE A 19 2.12 9.55 8.68
CA ILE A 19 1.04 9.21 9.62
C ILE A 19 -0.22 8.90 8.83
N TYR A 20 -0.85 7.75 9.10
CA TYR A 20 -2.17 7.40 8.57
C TYR A 20 -3.22 8.42 9.03
N GLN A 21 -4.18 8.72 8.15
CA GLN A 21 -5.24 9.69 8.43
C GLN A 21 -6.64 9.14 8.17
N ALA A 22 -6.83 8.42 7.06
CA ALA A 22 -8.14 7.95 6.64
C ALA A 22 -8.06 6.80 5.64
N LEU A 23 -9.12 5.99 5.59
CA LEU A 23 -9.37 5.00 4.55
C LEU A 23 -10.77 5.25 4.00
N ILE A 24 -10.91 5.33 2.67
CA ILE A 24 -12.16 5.71 2.01
C ILE A 24 -12.39 4.82 0.78
N VAL A 25 -13.64 4.40 0.57
CA VAL A 25 -14.04 3.72 -0.67
C VAL A 25 -14.17 4.77 -1.79
N ALA A 26 -13.33 4.65 -2.83
CA ALA A 26 -13.19 5.66 -3.88
C ALA A 26 -14.36 5.69 -4.89
N VAL A 27 -15.21 4.65 -4.88
CA VAL A 27 -16.36 4.50 -5.79
C VAL A 27 -17.30 5.70 -5.68
N ALA A 28 -17.52 6.20 -4.47
CA ALA A 28 -18.42 7.32 -4.22
C ALA A 28 -17.75 8.69 -4.41
N THR A 29 -16.44 8.82 -4.13
CA THR A 29 -15.76 10.12 -4.08
C THR A 29 -15.19 10.56 -5.42
N ARG A 30 -14.73 9.62 -6.26
CA ARG A 30 -14.11 9.92 -7.56
C ARG A 30 -14.47 8.91 -8.66
N HIS A 31 -15.54 8.12 -8.48
CA HIS A 31 -16.00 7.11 -9.42
C HIS A 31 -14.93 6.09 -9.82
N ALA A 32 -14.11 5.67 -8.85
CA ALA A 32 -13.04 4.71 -9.07
C ALA A 32 -13.24 3.42 -8.29
N ASP A 33 -12.89 2.29 -8.90
CA ASP A 33 -12.98 0.98 -8.26
C ASP A 33 -11.75 0.69 -7.36
N ALA A 34 -11.63 1.46 -6.27
CA ALA A 34 -10.49 1.38 -5.35
C ALA A 34 -10.85 1.72 -3.90
N ILE A 35 -9.96 1.32 -3.00
CA ILE A 35 -9.84 1.81 -1.62
C ILE A 35 -8.69 2.82 -1.57
N ASP A 36 -8.99 4.07 -1.22
CA ASP A 36 -8.00 5.13 -1.08
C ASP A 36 -7.56 5.25 0.39
N VAL A 37 -6.26 5.12 0.64
CA VAL A 37 -5.64 5.26 1.97
C VAL A 37 -4.85 6.56 2.03
N LYS A 38 -5.20 7.43 2.99
CA LYS A 38 -4.56 8.73 3.19
C LYS A 38 -3.46 8.66 4.24
N PHE A 39 -2.31 9.25 3.91
CA PHE A 39 -1.23 9.56 4.81
C PHE A 39 -0.94 11.06 4.83
N LEU A 40 -0.34 11.52 5.92
CA LEU A 40 0.36 12.80 6.02
C LEU A 40 1.87 12.51 6.02
N ALA A 41 2.55 12.72 4.89
CA ALA A 41 3.98 12.49 4.72
C ALA A 41 4.74 13.83 4.81
N GLY A 42 5.40 14.09 5.94
CA GLY A 42 6.08 15.36 6.19
C GLY A 42 5.13 16.56 6.14
N GLY A 43 3.88 16.38 6.57
CA GLY A 43 2.84 17.42 6.48
C GLY A 43 2.12 17.50 5.12
N ARG A 44 2.55 16.75 4.10
CA ARG A 44 1.92 16.71 2.78
C ARG A 44 0.88 15.57 2.73
N PRO A 45 -0.35 15.82 2.25
CA PRO A 45 -1.32 14.75 2.02
C PRO A 45 -0.84 13.84 0.87
N VAL A 46 -0.90 12.52 1.10
CA VAL A 46 -0.61 11.51 0.08
C VAL A 46 -1.69 10.43 0.15
N TRP A 47 -2.23 10.06 -1.01
CA TRP A 47 -3.26 9.05 -1.17
C TRP A 47 -2.72 7.86 -1.94
N ILE A 48 -2.93 6.67 -1.41
CA ILE A 48 -2.59 5.41 -2.06
C ILE A 48 -3.88 4.68 -2.40
N ALA A 49 -4.17 4.56 -3.69
CA ALA A 49 -5.34 3.89 -4.21
C ALA A 49 -5.02 2.41 -4.51
N LEU A 50 -5.65 1.52 -3.75
CA LEU A 50 -5.57 0.08 -3.91
C LEU A 50 -6.80 -0.42 -4.69
N PRO A 51 -6.65 -1.10 -5.84
CA PRO A 51 -7.78 -1.53 -6.67
C PRO A 51 -8.58 -2.65 -5.97
N HIS A 52 -9.91 -2.61 -6.04
CA HIS A 52 -10.75 -3.65 -5.43
C HIS A 52 -10.50 -5.04 -6.03
N SER A 53 -10.03 -5.13 -7.28
CA SER A 53 -9.66 -6.41 -7.89
C SER A 53 -8.60 -7.16 -7.06
N ALA A 54 -7.72 -6.45 -6.35
CA ALA A 54 -6.74 -7.06 -5.46
C ALA A 54 -7.38 -7.85 -4.31
N TRP A 55 -8.52 -7.42 -3.78
CA TRP A 55 -9.28 -8.19 -2.78
C TRP A 55 -9.78 -9.50 -3.38
N ALA A 56 -10.35 -9.45 -4.58
CA ALA A 56 -10.88 -10.63 -5.27
C ALA A 56 -9.76 -11.63 -5.60
N LYS A 57 -8.62 -11.16 -6.11
CA LYS A 57 -7.47 -12.01 -6.40
C LYS A 57 -6.84 -12.58 -5.13
N TYR A 58 -6.65 -11.78 -4.09
CA TYR A 58 -6.13 -12.26 -2.81
C TYR A 58 -7.02 -13.37 -2.23
N ASN A 59 -8.34 -13.18 -2.27
CA ASN A 59 -9.29 -14.18 -1.82
C ASN A 59 -9.22 -15.47 -2.64
N LYS A 60 -9.15 -15.36 -3.98
CA LYS A 60 -8.98 -16.52 -4.86
C LYS A 60 -7.70 -17.31 -4.57
N LEU A 61 -6.61 -16.63 -4.23
CA LEU A 61 -5.30 -17.24 -3.98
C LEU A 61 -5.17 -17.87 -2.58
N THR A 62 -5.85 -17.32 -1.56
CA THR A 62 -5.59 -17.66 -0.15
C THR A 62 -6.83 -18.07 0.65
N GLY A 63 -8.04 -17.84 0.11
CA GLY A 63 -9.30 -17.97 0.84
C GLY A 63 -9.54 -16.88 1.90
N ARG A 64 -8.68 -15.86 1.99
CA ARG A 64 -8.74 -14.80 3.01
C ARG A 64 -9.21 -13.48 2.42
N VAL A 65 -9.42 -12.47 3.27
CA VAL A 65 -9.85 -11.12 2.87
C VAL A 65 -8.81 -10.11 3.31
N ILE A 66 -8.60 -9.05 2.51
CA ILE A 66 -7.78 -7.91 2.93
C ILE A 66 -8.63 -7.05 3.87
N THR A 67 -8.21 -6.96 5.13
CA THR A 67 -8.90 -6.14 6.14
C THR A 67 -8.42 -4.69 6.10
N ASP A 68 -9.17 -3.76 6.67
CA ASP A 68 -8.78 -2.35 6.72
C ASP A 68 -7.38 -2.13 7.33
N PRO A 69 -7.00 -2.78 8.46
CA PRO A 69 -5.64 -2.69 8.96
C PRO A 69 -4.60 -3.19 7.94
N LEU A 70 -4.88 -4.31 7.25
CA LEU A 70 -3.95 -4.85 6.25
C LEU A 70 -3.83 -3.92 5.03
N ALA A 71 -4.93 -3.28 4.61
CA ALA A 71 -4.91 -2.27 3.56
C ALA A 71 -4.04 -1.06 3.95
N VAL A 72 -4.18 -0.56 5.19
CA VAL A 72 -3.32 0.51 5.72
C VAL A 72 -1.86 0.09 5.75
N GLN A 73 -1.56 -1.14 6.22
CA GLN A 73 -0.18 -1.62 6.24
C GLN A 73 0.40 -1.76 4.83
N THR A 74 -0.38 -2.30 3.89
CA THR A 74 0.01 -2.46 2.49
C THR A 74 0.31 -1.12 1.83
N ALA A 75 -0.58 -0.15 2.01
CA ALA A 75 -0.42 1.20 1.46
C ALA A 75 0.78 1.94 2.08
N GLY A 76 0.98 1.83 3.39
CA GLY A 76 2.13 2.46 4.05
C GLY A 76 3.46 1.78 3.67
N HIS A 77 3.48 0.46 3.45
CA HIS A 77 4.66 -0.21 2.90
C HIS A 77 4.98 0.29 1.48
N TYR A 78 3.98 0.46 0.62
CA TYR A 78 4.18 1.09 -0.69
C TYR A 78 4.76 2.50 -0.55
N LEU A 79 4.15 3.35 0.28
CA LEU A 79 4.59 4.73 0.47
C LEU A 79 6.04 4.80 0.97
N LYS A 80 6.40 4.00 1.98
CA LYS A 80 7.78 3.90 2.46
C LYS A 80 8.74 3.52 1.33
N THR A 81 8.38 2.50 0.57
CA THR A 81 9.19 2.02 -0.57
C THR A 81 9.35 3.12 -1.61
N ALA A 82 8.28 3.85 -1.94
CA ALA A 82 8.31 4.91 -2.93
C ALA A 82 9.24 6.06 -2.51
N ILE A 83 9.20 6.47 -1.24
CA ILE A 83 10.09 7.50 -0.68
C ILE A 83 11.56 7.03 -0.69
N GLU A 84 11.82 5.81 -0.21
CA GLU A 84 13.17 5.28 -0.04
C GLU A 84 13.86 4.90 -1.36
N THR A 85 13.07 4.60 -2.40
CA THR A 85 13.56 4.32 -3.76
C THR A 85 13.62 5.57 -4.64
N GLY A 86 12.98 6.67 -4.25
CA GLY A 86 12.89 7.90 -5.03
C GLY A 86 11.82 7.86 -6.13
N LEU A 87 10.88 6.90 -6.05
CA LEU A 87 9.67 6.86 -6.89
C LEU A 87 8.63 7.90 -6.44
N ASP A 88 8.70 8.39 -5.20
CA ASP A 88 7.92 9.56 -4.76
C ASP A 88 8.37 10.80 -5.55
N ASN A 89 7.55 11.18 -6.51
CA ASN A 89 7.71 12.36 -7.35
C ASN A 89 6.85 13.54 -6.86
N GLY A 90 6.39 13.51 -5.61
CA GLY A 90 5.58 14.58 -5.01
C GLY A 90 4.11 14.57 -5.45
N ARG A 91 3.63 13.48 -6.10
CA ARG A 91 2.20 13.34 -6.42
C ARG A 91 1.39 13.22 -5.15
N GLU A 92 0.19 13.79 -5.18
CA GLU A 92 -0.77 13.65 -4.09
C GLU A 92 -1.44 12.27 -4.12
N MET A 93 -1.52 11.61 -5.28
CA MET A 93 -2.20 10.32 -5.42
C MET A 93 -1.37 9.32 -6.22
N TYR A 94 -1.26 8.11 -5.70
CA TYR A 94 -0.62 6.95 -6.30
C TYR A 94 -1.64 5.83 -6.48
N THR A 95 -1.82 5.35 -7.69
CA THR A 95 -2.72 4.23 -8.00
C THR A 95 -1.89 3.00 -8.27
N LEU A 96 -2.09 1.95 -7.48
CA LEU A 96 -1.40 0.68 -7.66
C LEU A 96 -2.17 -0.20 -8.64
N THR A 97 -1.42 -1.06 -9.32
CA THR A 97 -1.97 -2.23 -9.97
C THR A 97 -2.32 -3.30 -8.94
N GLU A 98 -3.07 -4.30 -9.39
CA GLU A 98 -3.39 -5.48 -8.60
C GLU A 98 -2.12 -6.19 -8.10
N ASP A 99 -1.13 -6.36 -8.99
CA ASP A 99 0.10 -7.08 -8.66
C ASP A 99 0.98 -6.30 -7.69
N GLU A 100 1.15 -4.99 -7.87
CA GLU A 100 1.88 -4.15 -6.91
C GLU A 100 1.22 -4.20 -5.52
N THR A 101 -0.11 -4.16 -5.47
CA THR A 101 -0.85 -4.27 -4.21
C THR A 101 -0.57 -5.59 -3.51
N LEU A 102 -0.62 -6.71 -4.23
CA LEU A 102 -0.36 -8.03 -3.64
C LEU A 102 1.12 -8.24 -3.30
N GLN A 103 2.05 -7.62 -4.02
CA GLN A 103 3.48 -7.65 -3.69
C GLN A 103 3.74 -6.95 -2.35
N HIS A 104 3.20 -5.75 -2.16
CA HIS A 104 3.33 -5.02 -0.90
C HIS A 104 2.61 -5.72 0.25
N LEU A 105 1.42 -6.27 0.00
CA LEU A 105 0.69 -7.08 0.99
C LEU A 105 1.53 -8.30 1.40
N SER A 106 2.13 -9.00 0.44
CA SER A 106 2.99 -10.16 0.71
C SER A 106 4.21 -9.79 1.56
N ALA A 107 4.83 -8.64 1.27
CA ALA A 107 5.98 -8.15 2.04
C ALA A 107 5.59 -7.85 3.49
N VAL A 108 4.48 -7.11 3.68
CA VAL A 108 3.90 -6.82 5.00
C VAL A 108 3.62 -8.12 5.78
N MET A 109 2.99 -9.10 5.15
CA MET A 109 2.66 -10.37 5.81
C MET A 109 3.91 -11.17 6.22
N LYS A 110 4.97 -11.14 5.41
CA LYS A 110 6.26 -11.73 5.77
C LYS A 110 6.90 -11.03 6.95
N GLU A 111 6.89 -9.70 6.98
CA GLU A 111 7.41 -8.91 8.11
C GLU A 111 6.71 -9.23 9.42
N PHE A 112 5.40 -9.50 9.37
CA PHE A 112 4.59 -9.88 10.54
C PHE A 112 4.56 -11.39 10.85
N ASN A 113 5.40 -12.21 10.21
CA ASN A 113 5.44 -13.66 10.38
C ASN A 113 4.07 -14.35 10.21
N ALA A 114 3.29 -13.90 9.23
CA ALA A 114 2.00 -14.50 8.92
C ALA A 114 2.17 -15.97 8.46
N PRO A 115 1.13 -16.82 8.67
CA PRO A 115 1.12 -18.18 8.14
C PRO A 115 1.38 -18.23 6.63
N ALA A 116 2.12 -19.25 6.18
CA ALA A 116 2.54 -19.36 4.77
C ALA A 116 1.37 -19.48 3.78
N ASP A 117 0.23 -20.02 4.20
CA ASP A 117 -1.01 -20.11 3.42
C ASP A 117 -1.70 -18.75 3.24
N ALA A 118 -1.33 -17.76 4.06
CA ALA A 118 -1.87 -16.41 4.01
C ALA A 118 -1.08 -15.51 3.04
N ILE A 119 0.10 -15.94 2.59
CA ILE A 119 0.97 -15.21 1.66
C ILE A 119 0.62 -15.65 0.22
N PRO A 120 0.15 -14.75 -0.66
CA PRO A 120 -0.25 -15.15 -2.01
C PRO A 120 0.99 -15.56 -2.82
N ARG A 121 0.89 -16.68 -3.54
CA ARG A 121 1.92 -17.11 -4.50
C ARG A 121 1.72 -16.34 -5.79
N LEU A 122 2.44 -15.23 -5.94
CA LEU A 122 2.43 -14.43 -7.15
C LEU A 122 3.35 -15.06 -8.20
N GLU A 123 2.87 -15.14 -9.43
CA GLU A 123 3.73 -15.45 -10.57
C GLU A 123 4.65 -14.25 -10.85
N PRO A 124 5.88 -14.48 -11.34
CA PRO A 124 6.74 -13.39 -11.75
C PRO A 124 6.07 -12.58 -12.85
N ALA A 125 6.18 -11.24 -12.77
CA ALA A 125 5.67 -10.37 -13.82
C ALA A 125 6.27 -10.76 -15.18
N PRO A 126 5.49 -10.77 -16.27
CA PRO A 126 6.03 -11.02 -17.60
C PRO A 126 7.13 -9.99 -17.91
N ALA A 127 8.24 -10.47 -18.46
CA ALA A 127 9.41 -9.68 -18.82
C ALA A 127 9.13 -8.69 -19.97
#